data_AF-A0A4U5TVC0-F1
#
_entry.id   AF-A0A4U5TVC0-F1
#
_cell.length_a   1.000
_cell.length_b   1.000
_cell.length_c   1.000
_cell.angle_alpha   90.00
_cell.angle_beta   90.00
_cell.angle_gamma   90.00
#
_symmetry.space_group_name_H-M   'P 1'
#
loop_
_entity.id
_entity.type
_entity.pdbx_description
1 polymer ?
#
loop_
_entity_poly.entity_id
_entity_poly.type
_entity_poly.pdbx_seq_one_letter_code
_entity_poly.pdbx_strand_id
1 'polypeptide(L)'
;MNDSEDLDLEEALQGADELLQDMEHGPDVKHLVMSPVSTQEQGSGYWPGTLNFCTLFSTDVFQSFYDIKKAAPGMSLKAFVKMLDDRTAHFGRTGKISADAFSKSFMEWNAVKFEVGKIFKETGFSCPACTPDMLAVSVDGNHKLYRFKSNASTSEQGNFEGAFIVKNEEVADFVNYVHSQTTHRKLAASVPGHIKFLCSDVACKYFPYLAKVAQQCPEMRNLLSMRPFLSVMHAKAHTWKCEIKWGGAFQDGAGSTIGEEVEQVNSFLSRAATTTKYMSKAGRADMLTLLALGWNKRKVAHLGRTLSQRYVKRQSGSSTNQMTGGSIPGSSGLHVEVSLGKTLNPKIAPEGCAIDSNKRRHRIRKVILDEKKRLVAAVDDYNKLGEPSRQILSSDALIETDLWPWQTTSELAADLKTKREVFEKVMAVRRLKEEEMILCREMHRHWTALKARALELGMISSDSSLVGMSEDAKKGLHCLLLKKQTKLKAEMVKVKDYYQRILSHQPLLETDEEEEENSDDAAESDFSTSDEDC
;
A
#
# COMPACT_ATOMS: atom_id res chain seq x y z
N MET A 1 8.88 27.21 -8.13
CA MET A 1 8.25 26.20 -9.00
C MET A 1 9.16 26.08 -10.21
N ASN A 2 9.39 24.86 -10.72
CA ASN A 2 9.97 24.70 -12.05
C ASN A 2 8.77 24.53 -12.98
N ASP A 3 8.48 25.55 -13.78
CA ASP A 3 7.33 25.59 -14.70
C ASP A 3 7.35 24.45 -15.74
N SER A 4 8.48 23.76 -15.90
CA SER A 4 8.66 22.70 -16.90
C SER A 4 7.82 21.45 -16.68
N GLU A 5 7.68 20.94 -15.44
CA GLU A 5 6.94 19.68 -15.21
C GLU A 5 5.41 19.85 -15.32
N ASP A 6 4.89 21.04 -15.02
CA ASP A 6 3.46 21.34 -15.17
C ASP A 6 3.09 21.57 -16.64
N LEU A 7 3.98 22.20 -17.42
CA LEU A 7 3.85 22.32 -18.89
C LEU A 7 3.77 20.94 -19.56
N ASP A 8 4.59 19.98 -19.13
CA ASP A 8 4.58 18.61 -19.65
C ASP A 8 3.25 17.89 -19.36
N LEU A 9 2.60 18.17 -18.22
CA LEU A 9 1.28 17.62 -17.90
C LEU A 9 0.17 18.32 -18.71
N GLU A 10 0.25 19.63 -18.90
CA GLU A 10 -0.69 20.40 -19.74
C GLU A 10 -0.67 19.91 -21.20
N GLU A 11 0.50 19.79 -21.81
CA GLU A 11 0.65 19.26 -23.16
C GLU A 11 0.09 17.83 -23.26
N ALA A 12 0.36 17.00 -22.24
CA ALA A 12 -0.14 15.64 -22.20
C ALA A 12 -1.68 15.56 -22.11
N LEU A 13 -2.31 16.49 -21.40
CA LEU A 13 -3.77 16.63 -21.28
C LEU A 13 -4.43 17.27 -22.50
N GLN A 14 -3.70 18.09 -23.27
CA GLN A 14 -4.20 18.66 -24.52
C GLN A 14 -4.27 17.58 -25.62
N GLY A 15 -3.21 16.78 -25.79
CA GLY A 15 -3.24 15.62 -26.69
C GLY A 15 -4.24 14.53 -26.28
N ALA A 16 -4.82 14.63 -25.07
CA ALA A 16 -5.91 13.77 -24.64
C ALA A 16 -7.21 14.01 -25.41
N ASP A 17 -7.52 15.26 -25.77
CA ASP A 17 -8.78 15.57 -26.44
C ASP A 17 -8.83 14.91 -27.80
N GLU A 18 -7.72 14.94 -28.53
CA GLU A 18 -7.56 14.25 -29.81
C GLU A 18 -7.76 12.73 -29.64
N LEU A 19 -7.07 12.10 -28.67
CA LEU A 19 -7.20 10.67 -28.43
C LEU A 19 -8.63 10.27 -27.99
N LEU A 20 -9.27 11.06 -27.14
CA LEU A 20 -10.65 10.82 -26.68
C LEU A 20 -11.65 10.97 -27.83
N GLN A 21 -11.42 11.92 -28.75
CA GLN A 21 -12.20 12.10 -29.97
C GLN A 21 -11.96 10.96 -30.97
N ASP A 22 -10.74 10.47 -31.13
CA ASP A 22 -10.46 9.30 -31.98
C ASP A 22 -11.19 8.05 -31.45
N MET A 23 -11.29 7.91 -30.12
CA MET A 23 -12.10 6.87 -29.49
C MET A 23 -13.62 7.08 -29.65
N GLU A 24 -14.10 8.26 -30.07
CA GLU A 24 -15.51 8.51 -30.44
C GLU A 24 -15.86 8.01 -31.84
N HIS A 25 -14.89 8.04 -32.75
CA HIS A 25 -15.07 7.61 -34.13
C HIS A 25 -14.86 6.10 -34.31
N GLY A 26 -14.63 5.36 -33.22
CA GLY A 26 -14.70 3.90 -33.21
C GLY A 26 -16.09 3.41 -33.66
N PRO A 27 -16.20 2.21 -34.28
CA PRO A 27 -17.40 1.79 -34.99
C PRO A 27 -18.65 1.89 -34.12
N ASP A 28 -19.65 2.65 -34.60
CA ASP A 28 -20.94 2.88 -33.93
C ASP A 28 -21.72 1.57 -33.86
N VAL A 29 -21.70 0.90 -32.70
CA VAL A 29 -22.38 -0.39 -32.50
C VAL A 29 -23.81 -0.16 -32.01
N LYS A 30 -24.71 0.17 -32.94
CA LYS A 30 -26.15 0.20 -32.61
C LYS A 30 -26.84 -1.16 -32.69
N HIS A 31 -26.25 -2.19 -33.29
CA HIS A 31 -26.82 -3.55 -33.27
C HIS A 31 -25.73 -4.61 -33.41
N LEU A 32 -25.28 -5.21 -32.31
CA LEU A 32 -24.57 -6.50 -32.36
C LEU A 32 -25.29 -7.49 -31.46
N VAL A 33 -26.21 -8.23 -32.08
CA VAL A 33 -26.88 -9.41 -31.55
C VAL A 33 -25.87 -10.56 -31.52
N MET A 34 -25.65 -11.15 -30.34
CA MET A 34 -24.85 -12.36 -30.19
C MET A 34 -25.65 -13.60 -30.60
N SER A 35 -25.11 -14.46 -31.48
CA SER A 35 -25.48 -15.89 -31.66
C SER A 35 -24.62 -16.56 -32.77
N PRO A 36 -24.46 -17.91 -32.82
CA PRO A 36 -24.21 -18.86 -31.74
C PRO A 36 -23.11 -19.90 -32.05
N VAL A 37 -22.30 -20.25 -31.05
CA VAL A 37 -21.81 -21.64 -30.88
C VAL A 37 -22.27 -22.12 -29.51
N SER A 38 -23.13 -23.15 -29.53
CA SER A 38 -23.99 -23.66 -28.46
C SER A 38 -24.75 -22.58 -27.68
N THR A 39 -25.80 -22.10 -28.32
CA THR A 39 -26.85 -21.19 -27.85
C THR A 39 -27.41 -21.59 -26.49
N GLN A 40 -26.81 -21.11 -25.38
CA GLN A 40 -27.60 -20.47 -24.31
C GLN A 40 -26.79 -19.89 -23.14
N GLU A 41 -25.51 -20.16 -22.93
CA GLU A 41 -24.94 -19.91 -21.58
C GLU A 41 -23.86 -18.82 -21.48
N GLN A 42 -22.97 -18.66 -22.45
CA GLN A 42 -21.90 -17.64 -22.34
C GLN A 42 -22.32 -16.21 -22.75
N GLY A 43 -23.56 -16.04 -23.22
CA GLY A 43 -24.19 -14.74 -23.49
C GLY A 43 -25.45 -14.44 -22.65
N SER A 44 -25.89 -15.37 -21.80
CA SER A 44 -27.11 -15.24 -21.00
C SER A 44 -26.87 -14.74 -19.57
N GLY A 45 -25.61 -14.50 -19.21
CA GLY A 45 -25.22 -14.12 -17.85
C GLY A 45 -25.25 -15.30 -16.87
N TYR A 46 -25.05 -16.53 -17.35
CA TYR A 46 -24.97 -17.75 -16.53
C TYR A 46 -23.65 -18.50 -16.73
N TRP A 47 -23.28 -19.30 -15.73
CA TRP A 47 -22.06 -20.10 -15.67
C TRP A 47 -22.37 -21.50 -15.14
N PRO A 48 -21.82 -22.57 -15.75
CA PRO A 48 -22.12 -23.93 -15.34
C PRO A 48 -21.54 -24.29 -13.97
N GLY A 49 -22.40 -24.81 -13.09
CA GLY A 49 -22.06 -25.36 -11.77
C GLY A 49 -21.57 -26.82 -11.80
N THR A 50 -21.86 -27.53 -12.88
CA THR A 50 -21.56 -28.96 -13.06
C THR A 50 -21.34 -29.26 -14.53
N LEU A 51 -20.51 -30.26 -14.86
CA LEU A 51 -20.22 -30.67 -16.24
C LEU A 51 -21.46 -31.07 -17.06
N ASN A 52 -22.53 -31.51 -16.40
CA ASN A 52 -23.80 -31.89 -17.04
C ASN A 52 -24.84 -30.76 -17.07
N PHE A 53 -24.45 -29.52 -16.75
CA PHE A 53 -25.33 -28.34 -16.73
C PHE A 53 -26.57 -28.47 -15.80
N CYS A 54 -26.56 -29.39 -14.83
CA CYS A 54 -27.65 -29.58 -13.87
C CYS A 54 -27.84 -28.39 -12.91
N THR A 55 -26.83 -27.52 -12.81
CA THR A 55 -26.91 -26.28 -12.04
C THR A 55 -26.22 -25.19 -12.83
N LEU A 56 -26.90 -24.04 -12.98
CA LEU A 56 -26.36 -22.83 -13.59
C LEU A 56 -26.37 -21.72 -12.56
N PHE A 57 -25.27 -20.99 -12.45
CA PHE A 57 -25.15 -19.82 -11.59
C PHE A 57 -25.19 -18.57 -12.45
N SER A 58 -25.97 -17.56 -12.08
CA SER A 58 -25.83 -16.26 -12.73
C SER A 58 -24.45 -15.67 -12.43
N THR A 59 -23.80 -15.08 -13.43
CA THR A 59 -22.50 -14.40 -13.28
C THR A 59 -22.58 -13.23 -12.31
N ASP A 60 -23.75 -12.63 -12.12
CA ASP A 60 -23.98 -11.55 -11.16
C ASP A 60 -23.91 -12.05 -9.71
N VAL A 61 -24.24 -13.33 -9.47
CA VAL A 61 -24.04 -13.96 -8.16
C VAL A 61 -22.55 -14.12 -7.86
N PHE A 62 -21.74 -14.49 -8.85
CA PHE A 62 -20.28 -14.52 -8.70
C PHE A 62 -19.69 -13.13 -8.52
N GLN A 63 -20.18 -12.14 -9.27
CA GLN A 63 -19.77 -10.75 -9.11
C GLN A 63 -20.10 -10.25 -7.69
N SER A 64 -21.31 -10.55 -7.19
CA SER A 64 -21.72 -10.23 -5.81
C SER A 64 -20.79 -10.88 -4.77
N PHE A 65 -20.48 -12.18 -4.92
CA PHE A 65 -19.56 -12.85 -4.00
C PHE A 65 -18.14 -12.27 -4.07
N TYR A 66 -17.67 -11.94 -5.28
CA TYR A 66 -16.37 -11.27 -5.48
C TYR A 66 -16.34 -9.90 -4.81
N ASP A 67 -17.40 -9.10 -4.94
CA ASP A 67 -17.50 -7.78 -4.34
C ASP A 67 -17.54 -7.84 -2.81
N ILE A 68 -18.30 -8.78 -2.25
CA ILE A 68 -18.28 -8.98 -0.80
C ILE A 68 -16.93 -9.51 -0.33
N LYS A 69 -16.23 -10.36 -1.12
CA LYS A 69 -14.87 -10.79 -0.78
C LYS A 69 -13.86 -9.63 -0.76
N LYS A 70 -14.04 -8.62 -1.61
CA LYS A 70 -13.24 -7.39 -1.55
C LYS A 70 -13.60 -6.50 -0.36
N ALA A 71 -14.87 -6.40 0.03
CA ALA A 71 -15.28 -5.60 1.18
C ALA A 71 -14.91 -6.29 2.51
N ALA A 72 -15.30 -7.57 2.63
CA ALA A 72 -15.14 -8.43 3.79
C ALA A 72 -14.44 -9.76 3.43
N PRO A 73 -13.09 -9.78 3.33
CA PRO A 73 -12.33 -10.99 3.00
C PRO A 73 -12.61 -12.19 3.94
N GLY A 74 -12.94 -11.90 5.20
CA GLY A 74 -13.30 -12.87 6.23
C GLY A 74 -14.67 -13.54 6.05
N MET A 75 -15.49 -13.11 5.08
CA MET A 75 -16.79 -13.74 4.85
C MET A 75 -16.64 -15.20 4.38
N SER A 76 -17.31 -16.13 5.06
CA SER A 76 -17.28 -17.54 4.69
C SER A 76 -18.06 -17.81 3.39
N LEU A 77 -17.49 -18.61 2.49
CA LEU A 77 -18.19 -19.11 1.30
C LEU A 77 -19.45 -19.89 1.69
N LYS A 78 -19.37 -20.72 2.73
CA LYS A 78 -20.52 -21.49 3.21
C LYS A 78 -21.64 -20.60 3.74
N ALA A 79 -21.29 -19.50 4.42
CA ALA A 79 -22.28 -18.54 4.89
C ALA A 79 -22.99 -17.84 3.72
N PHE A 80 -22.23 -17.42 2.70
CA PHE A 80 -22.79 -16.83 1.50
C PHE A 80 -23.70 -17.81 0.73
N VAL A 81 -23.25 -19.05 0.53
CA VAL A 81 -24.05 -20.09 -0.13
C VAL A 81 -25.32 -20.41 0.67
N LYS A 82 -25.24 -20.47 2.01
CA LYS A 82 -26.42 -20.66 2.86
C LYS A 82 -27.42 -19.52 2.69
N MET A 83 -26.96 -18.28 2.74
CA MET A 83 -27.79 -17.10 2.49
C MET A 83 -28.45 -17.15 1.10
N LEU A 84 -27.70 -17.54 0.06
CA LEU A 84 -28.25 -17.73 -1.27
C LEU A 84 -29.31 -18.85 -1.31
N ASP A 85 -29.06 -19.97 -0.63
CA ASP A 85 -29.97 -21.12 -0.56
C ASP A 85 -31.31 -20.69 0.06
N ASP A 86 -31.26 -20.02 1.22
CA ASP A 86 -32.42 -19.50 1.95
C ASP A 86 -33.19 -18.44 1.13
N ARG A 87 -32.46 -17.48 0.52
CA ARG A 87 -33.06 -16.42 -0.30
C ARG A 87 -33.74 -16.98 -1.55
N THR A 88 -33.11 -17.91 -2.25
CA THR A 88 -33.68 -18.48 -3.48
C THR A 88 -34.84 -19.45 -3.18
N ALA A 89 -34.80 -20.15 -2.04
CA ALA A 89 -35.93 -20.96 -1.58
C ALA A 89 -37.17 -20.08 -1.28
N HIS A 90 -36.98 -18.88 -0.72
CA HIS A 90 -38.07 -17.90 -0.54
C HIS A 90 -38.77 -17.53 -1.86
N PHE A 91 -38.04 -17.53 -2.98
CA PHE A 91 -38.59 -17.29 -4.32
C PHE A 91 -38.99 -18.58 -5.08
N GLY A 92 -39.12 -19.71 -4.38
CA GLY A 92 -39.68 -20.95 -4.94
C GLY A 92 -38.66 -21.89 -5.60
N ARG A 93 -37.34 -21.65 -5.47
CA ARG A 93 -36.33 -22.62 -5.93
C ARG A 93 -36.37 -23.88 -5.04
N THR A 94 -36.32 -25.05 -5.67
CA THR A 94 -36.19 -26.35 -4.99
C THR A 94 -34.76 -26.89 -5.02
N GLY A 95 -34.43 -27.79 -4.09
CA GLY A 95 -33.12 -28.44 -3.97
C GLY A 95 -32.10 -27.64 -3.14
N LYS A 96 -30.88 -28.16 -2.98
CA LYS A 96 -29.80 -27.47 -2.23
C LYS A 96 -28.71 -26.97 -3.15
N ILE A 97 -28.19 -25.77 -2.88
CA ILE A 97 -27.00 -25.26 -3.56
C ILE A 97 -25.76 -25.98 -2.99
N SER A 98 -25.00 -26.66 -3.85
CA SER A 98 -23.74 -27.27 -3.46
C SER A 98 -22.66 -26.20 -3.29
N ALA A 99 -22.11 -26.09 -2.08
CA ALA A 99 -21.01 -25.17 -1.78
C ALA A 99 -19.74 -25.51 -2.58
N ASP A 100 -19.48 -26.79 -2.82
CA ASP A 100 -18.32 -27.23 -3.58
C ASP A 100 -18.47 -26.89 -5.07
N ALA A 101 -19.66 -27.08 -5.64
CA ALA A 101 -19.96 -26.69 -7.01
C ALA A 101 -19.82 -25.16 -7.18
N PHE A 102 -20.42 -24.40 -6.27
CA PHE A 102 -20.29 -22.93 -6.27
C PHE A 102 -18.83 -22.50 -6.17
N SER A 103 -18.06 -23.09 -5.26
CA SER A 103 -16.64 -22.75 -5.07
C SER A 103 -15.82 -23.02 -6.31
N LYS A 104 -15.97 -24.18 -6.95
CA LYS A 104 -15.21 -24.53 -8.16
C LYS A 104 -15.55 -23.58 -9.31
N SER A 105 -16.83 -23.41 -9.60
CA SER A 105 -17.31 -22.53 -10.68
C SER A 105 -16.93 -21.07 -10.45
N PHE A 106 -16.97 -20.59 -9.20
CA PHE A 106 -16.52 -19.24 -8.87
C PHE A 106 -15.02 -19.05 -9.16
N MET A 107 -14.19 -20.04 -8.82
CA MET A 107 -12.74 -19.97 -9.09
C MET A 107 -12.46 -20.07 -10.58
N GLU A 108 -13.12 -20.96 -11.31
CA GLU A 108 -13.02 -21.08 -12.78
C GLU A 108 -13.42 -19.78 -13.48
N TRP A 109 -14.53 -19.15 -13.06
CA TRP A 109 -14.97 -17.87 -13.60
C TRP A 109 -13.93 -16.75 -13.39
N ASN A 110 -13.29 -16.72 -12.21
CA ASN A 110 -12.21 -15.76 -11.96
C ASN A 110 -10.93 -16.09 -12.73
N ALA A 111 -10.59 -17.37 -12.89
CA ALA A 111 -9.46 -17.82 -13.70
C ALA A 111 -9.64 -17.38 -15.16
N VAL A 112 -10.83 -17.57 -15.73
CA VAL A 112 -11.14 -17.10 -17.08
C VAL A 112 -11.08 -15.58 -17.18
N LYS A 113 -11.57 -14.83 -16.19
CA LYS A 113 -11.41 -13.36 -16.16
C LYS A 113 -9.94 -12.94 -16.12
N PHE A 114 -9.10 -13.68 -15.44
CA PHE A 114 -7.66 -13.42 -15.36
C PHE A 114 -6.96 -13.72 -16.68
N GLU A 115 -7.26 -14.84 -17.33
CA GLU A 115 -6.74 -15.14 -18.68
C GLU A 115 -7.21 -14.13 -19.73
N VAL A 116 -8.48 -13.70 -19.67
CA VAL A 116 -8.98 -12.60 -20.49
C VAL A 116 -8.18 -11.32 -20.21
N GLY A 117 -7.89 -11.00 -18.95
CA GLY A 117 -7.00 -9.90 -18.58
C GLY A 117 -5.63 -9.97 -19.26
N LYS A 118 -5.03 -11.16 -19.35
CA LYS A 118 -3.75 -11.38 -20.04
C LYS A 118 -3.82 -11.17 -21.55
N ILE A 119 -4.90 -11.61 -22.21
CA ILE A 119 -5.13 -11.32 -23.64
C ILE A 119 -5.11 -9.80 -23.86
N PHE A 120 -5.76 -9.09 -22.95
CA PHE A 120 -5.74 -7.64 -22.94
C PHE A 120 -4.48 -7.06 -22.27
N LYS A 121 -3.42 -7.82 -21.97
CA LYS A 121 -2.15 -7.31 -21.38
C LYS A 121 -2.33 -6.48 -20.09
N GLU A 122 -3.35 -6.79 -19.30
CA GLU A 122 -3.57 -6.14 -18.01
C GLU A 122 -2.51 -6.58 -17.00
N THR A 123 -1.87 -5.61 -16.33
CA THR A 123 -0.89 -5.87 -15.28
C THR A 123 -1.57 -5.82 -13.90
N GLY A 124 -1.59 -6.94 -13.18
CA GLY A 124 -2.29 -7.05 -11.88
C GLY A 124 -1.50 -6.54 -10.66
N PHE A 125 -0.18 -6.39 -10.81
CA PHE A 125 0.75 -6.06 -9.73
C PHE A 125 1.74 -4.96 -10.09
N SER A 126 1.47 -4.20 -11.17
CA SER A 126 2.27 -3.04 -11.58
C SER A 126 1.43 -1.78 -11.45
N CYS A 127 2.00 -0.71 -10.90
CA CYS A 127 1.30 0.55 -10.72
C CYS A 127 1.56 1.46 -11.94
N PRO A 128 0.52 1.99 -12.61
CA PRO A 128 0.72 2.84 -13.79
C PRO A 128 1.32 4.22 -13.47
N ALA A 129 1.28 4.67 -12.21
CA ALA A 129 1.87 5.96 -11.81
C ALA A 129 3.35 5.85 -11.41
N CYS A 130 3.73 4.79 -10.68
CA CYS A 130 5.05 4.71 -10.07
C CYS A 130 5.97 3.62 -10.66
N THR A 131 5.46 2.65 -11.44
CA THR A 131 6.33 1.68 -12.12
C THR A 131 6.90 2.28 -13.41
N PRO A 132 8.21 2.15 -13.71
CA PRO A 132 9.24 1.41 -12.95
C PRO A 132 9.94 2.20 -11.83
N ASP A 133 9.83 3.53 -11.77
CA ASP A 133 10.58 4.34 -10.79
C ASP A 133 9.83 4.51 -9.47
N MET A 134 9.61 3.38 -8.79
CA MET A 134 9.02 3.35 -7.46
C MET A 134 9.97 4.06 -6.49
N LEU A 135 9.46 5.06 -5.77
CA LEU A 135 10.28 5.85 -4.84
C LEU A 135 10.83 4.98 -3.71
N ALA A 136 9.95 4.19 -3.11
CA ALA A 136 10.24 3.34 -1.96
C ALA A 136 9.60 1.97 -2.14
N VAL A 137 10.22 0.97 -1.52
CA VAL A 137 9.62 -0.35 -1.30
C VAL A 137 9.55 -0.61 0.19
N SER A 138 8.44 -1.18 0.65
CA SER A 138 8.30 -1.69 2.01
C SER A 138 8.24 -3.22 1.97
N VAL A 139 8.75 -3.87 3.00
CA VAL A 139 8.76 -5.33 3.15
C VAL A 139 8.42 -5.69 4.57
N ASP A 140 7.34 -6.46 4.75
CA ASP A 140 6.91 -6.96 6.05
C ASP A 140 6.28 -8.36 5.93
N GLY A 141 6.31 -9.10 7.04
CA GLY A 141 5.75 -10.45 7.15
C GLY A 141 4.32 -10.43 7.71
N ASN A 142 3.37 -10.96 6.94
CA ASN A 142 2.01 -11.15 7.44
C ASN A 142 1.87 -12.43 8.29
N HIS A 143 2.18 -12.32 9.58
CA HIS A 143 2.12 -13.44 10.52
C HIS A 143 0.69 -13.92 10.85
N LYS A 144 -0.35 -13.13 10.54
CA LYS A 144 -1.76 -13.52 10.76
C LYS A 144 -2.25 -14.53 9.74
N LEU A 145 -1.60 -14.63 8.58
CA LEU A 145 -1.91 -15.60 7.54
C LEU A 145 -1.26 -16.96 7.81
N TYR A 146 -1.64 -17.62 8.92
CA TYR A 146 -1.25 -19.01 9.17
C TYR A 146 -2.14 -20.01 8.41
N ARG A 147 -1.60 -21.18 8.06
CA ARG A 147 -2.32 -22.29 7.41
C ARG A 147 -2.22 -23.52 8.29
N PHE A 148 -3.33 -24.20 8.56
CA PHE A 148 -3.28 -25.49 9.22
C PHE A 148 -2.87 -26.57 8.22
N LYS A 149 -2.12 -27.57 8.71
CA LYS A 149 -1.80 -28.75 7.90
C LYS A 149 -3.11 -29.48 7.62
N SER A 150 -3.56 -29.46 6.36
CA SER A 150 -4.69 -30.25 5.91
C SER A 150 -4.23 -31.67 5.57
N ASN A 151 -5.06 -32.68 5.83
CA ASN A 151 -4.78 -34.09 5.54
C ASN A 151 -4.78 -34.44 4.03
N ALA A 152 -5.03 -33.48 3.14
CA ALA A 152 -5.04 -33.70 1.70
C ALA A 152 -3.71 -33.27 1.06
N SER A 153 -2.96 -34.28 0.62
CA SER A 153 -1.74 -34.21 -0.19
C SER A 153 -2.06 -34.16 -1.69
N THR A 154 -3.10 -33.44 -2.12
CA THR A 154 -3.39 -33.37 -3.54
C THR A 154 -2.45 -32.37 -4.21
N SER A 155 -1.73 -32.85 -5.22
CA SER A 155 -0.88 -32.07 -6.13
C SER A 155 -1.74 -31.21 -7.08
N GLU A 156 -2.77 -30.56 -6.56
CA GLU A 156 -3.56 -29.64 -7.36
C GLU A 156 -2.74 -28.36 -7.57
N GLN A 157 -2.57 -27.99 -8.83
CA GLN A 157 -1.94 -26.74 -9.22
C GLN A 157 -2.98 -25.61 -9.09
N GLY A 158 -2.57 -24.47 -8.53
CA GLY A 158 -3.44 -23.29 -8.42
C GLY A 158 -3.70 -22.64 -9.78
N ASN A 159 -4.89 -22.08 -9.97
CA ASN A 159 -5.26 -21.35 -11.19
C ASN A 159 -4.42 -20.07 -11.38
N PHE A 160 -3.93 -19.47 -10.30
CA PHE A 160 -3.13 -18.25 -10.31
C PHE A 160 -1.69 -18.48 -9.81
N GLU A 161 -1.18 -19.70 -9.98
CA GLU A 161 0.14 -20.06 -9.48
C GLU A 161 1.25 -19.13 -10.04
N GLY A 162 2.08 -18.60 -9.15
CA GLY A 162 3.16 -17.69 -9.51
C GLY A 162 2.73 -16.25 -9.84
N ALA A 163 1.43 -15.93 -9.85
CA ALA A 163 0.97 -14.58 -10.17
C ALA A 163 1.18 -13.57 -9.03
N PHE A 164 0.92 -13.98 -7.78
CA PHE A 164 1.14 -13.16 -6.57
C PHE A 164 2.06 -13.87 -5.57
N ILE A 165 1.76 -15.14 -5.28
CA ILE A 165 2.57 -15.98 -4.42
C ILE A 165 3.57 -16.75 -5.28
N VAL A 166 4.85 -16.57 -5.00
CA VAL A 166 5.97 -17.26 -5.65
C VAL A 166 5.86 -18.78 -5.44
N LYS A 167 6.29 -19.55 -6.43
CA LYS A 167 6.27 -21.02 -6.37
C LYS A 167 7.17 -21.54 -5.25
N ASN A 168 6.80 -22.68 -4.66
CA ASN A 168 7.54 -23.19 -3.49
C ASN A 168 8.90 -23.73 -3.89
N GLU A 169 8.99 -24.26 -5.11
CA GLU A 169 10.19 -24.74 -5.75
C GLU A 169 11.18 -23.58 -5.90
N GLU A 170 10.73 -22.44 -6.45
CA GLU A 170 11.54 -21.22 -6.58
C GLU A 170 12.01 -20.67 -5.22
N VAL A 171 11.13 -20.69 -4.20
CA VAL A 171 11.51 -20.27 -2.85
C VAL A 171 12.50 -21.25 -2.23
N ALA A 172 12.30 -22.56 -2.38
CA ALA A 172 13.19 -23.59 -1.86
C ALA A 172 14.57 -23.50 -2.54
N ASP A 173 14.60 -23.30 -3.85
CA ASP A 173 15.82 -23.10 -4.63
C ASP A 173 16.56 -21.85 -4.15
N PHE A 174 15.86 -20.73 -3.92
CA PHE A 174 16.45 -19.51 -3.37
C PHE A 174 16.98 -19.70 -1.95
N VAL A 175 16.23 -20.38 -1.07
CA VAL A 175 16.65 -20.66 0.32
C VAL A 175 17.87 -21.58 0.33
N ASN A 176 17.87 -22.64 -0.47
CA ASN A 176 19.01 -23.53 -0.65
C ASN A 176 20.21 -22.79 -1.24
N TYR A 177 19.97 -21.86 -2.16
CA TYR A 177 20.99 -20.98 -2.70
C TYR A 177 21.61 -20.09 -1.62
N VAL A 178 20.81 -19.37 -0.82
CA VAL A 178 21.31 -18.51 0.26
C VAL A 178 22.10 -19.34 1.30
N HIS A 179 21.58 -20.51 1.69
CA HIS A 179 22.26 -21.41 2.63
C HIS A 179 23.55 -22.02 2.05
N SER A 180 23.59 -22.32 0.75
CA SER A 180 24.80 -22.85 0.10
C SER A 180 25.81 -21.75 -0.25
N GLN A 181 25.39 -20.51 -0.42
CA GLN A 181 26.24 -19.35 -0.69
C GLN A 181 26.92 -18.78 0.53
N THR A 182 26.36 -19.00 1.71
CA THR A 182 27.15 -18.97 2.96
C THR A 182 28.30 -20.01 2.96
N THR A 183 28.40 -20.88 1.95
CA THR A 183 29.41 -21.93 1.74
C THR A 183 29.84 -22.17 0.26
N HIS A 184 29.78 -21.16 -0.64
CA HIS A 184 30.31 -21.07 -2.04
C HIS A 184 29.34 -21.11 -3.27
N ARG A 185 29.37 -20.01 -4.05
CA ARG A 185 29.16 -19.78 -5.52
C ARG A 185 27.71 -19.68 -6.08
N LYS A 186 27.50 -19.13 -7.29
CA LYS A 186 27.06 -17.75 -7.70
C LYS A 186 25.75 -17.86 -8.51
N LEU A 187 24.74 -17.01 -8.26
CA LEU A 187 23.64 -16.72 -9.18
C LEU A 187 23.11 -15.29 -8.95
N ALA A 188 22.88 -14.55 -10.04
CA ALA A 188 22.55 -13.13 -9.97
C ALA A 188 21.03 -12.92 -9.96
N ALA A 189 20.51 -12.29 -8.92
CA ALA A 189 19.21 -11.64 -8.96
C ALA A 189 19.41 -10.13 -9.14
N SER A 190 18.93 -9.57 -10.25
CA SER A 190 18.96 -8.14 -10.49
C SER A 190 17.79 -7.47 -9.78
N VAL A 191 18.08 -6.64 -8.78
CA VAL A 191 17.12 -5.62 -8.33
C VAL A 191 17.19 -4.46 -9.31
N PRO A 192 16.06 -3.92 -9.80
CA PRO A 192 16.08 -2.76 -10.69
C PRO A 192 16.77 -1.58 -10.00
N GLY A 193 17.76 -0.97 -10.67
CA GLY A 193 18.54 0.15 -10.13
C GLY A 193 17.78 1.48 -9.95
N HIS A 194 16.44 1.44 -9.92
CA HIS A 194 15.56 2.61 -9.97
C HIS A 194 14.87 2.92 -8.63
N ILE A 195 14.95 2.03 -7.63
CA ILE A 195 14.32 2.22 -6.31
C ILE A 195 15.26 3.01 -5.39
N LYS A 196 14.75 4.07 -4.75
CA LYS A 196 15.57 4.93 -3.88
C LYS A 196 15.56 4.49 -2.42
N PHE A 197 14.43 4.03 -1.90
CA PHE A 197 14.29 3.75 -0.47
C PHE A 197 13.80 2.34 -0.15
N LEU A 198 14.30 1.80 0.96
CA LEU A 198 13.78 0.58 1.61
C LEU A 198 13.15 0.98 2.95
N CYS A 199 11.83 0.82 3.08
CA CYS A 199 11.13 1.00 4.34
C CYS A 199 11.01 -0.33 5.10
N SER A 200 11.31 -0.29 6.40
CA SER A 200 11.06 -1.40 7.33
C SER A 200 11.19 -0.92 8.77
N ASP A 201 10.36 -1.44 9.67
CA ASP A 201 10.41 -1.12 11.12
C ASP A 201 11.73 -1.50 11.80
N VAL A 202 12.45 -2.43 11.17
CA VAL A 202 13.76 -2.92 11.62
C VAL A 202 14.88 -2.48 10.70
N ALA A 203 14.66 -1.51 9.81
CA ALA A 203 15.66 -0.99 8.87
C ALA A 203 17.00 -0.65 9.54
N CYS A 204 16.96 -0.08 10.75
CA CYS A 204 18.14 0.28 11.54
C CYS A 204 19.01 -0.92 11.97
N LYS A 205 18.44 -2.13 12.02
CA LYS A 205 19.14 -3.40 12.31
C LYS A 205 19.38 -4.21 11.04
N TYR A 206 18.39 -4.25 10.15
CA TYR A 206 18.40 -5.02 8.93
C TYR A 206 19.43 -4.50 7.94
N PHE A 207 19.52 -3.20 7.70
CA PHE A 207 20.42 -2.67 6.67
C PHE A 207 21.92 -2.87 7.02
N PRO A 208 22.36 -2.69 8.28
CA PRO A 208 23.71 -3.11 8.68
C PRO A 208 23.97 -4.62 8.52
N TYR A 209 22.96 -5.46 8.71
CA TYR A 209 23.06 -6.89 8.44
C TYR A 209 23.17 -7.17 6.94
N LEU A 210 22.33 -6.57 6.11
CA LEU A 210 22.37 -6.66 4.65
C LEU A 210 23.74 -6.26 4.10
N ALA A 211 24.35 -5.19 4.63
CA ALA A 211 25.70 -4.77 4.25
C ALA A 211 26.77 -5.86 4.52
N LYS A 212 26.63 -6.63 5.61
CA LYS A 212 27.52 -7.77 5.89
C LYS A 212 27.25 -8.92 4.92
N VAL A 213 25.98 -9.25 4.67
CA VAL A 213 25.60 -10.33 3.75
C VAL A 213 26.08 -10.03 2.33
N ALA A 214 25.91 -8.80 1.84
CA ALA A 214 26.34 -8.38 0.50
C ALA A 214 27.87 -8.40 0.28
N GLN A 215 28.67 -8.49 1.35
CA GLN A 215 30.12 -8.76 1.23
C GLN A 215 30.37 -10.19 0.76
N GLN A 216 29.58 -11.15 1.26
CA GLN A 216 29.68 -12.58 0.95
C GLN A 216 28.88 -12.97 -0.30
N CYS A 217 27.81 -12.23 -0.60
CA CYS A 217 26.91 -12.44 -1.73
C CYS A 217 26.90 -11.20 -2.65
N PRO A 218 27.84 -11.09 -3.62
CA PRO A 218 28.00 -9.91 -4.46
C PRO A 218 26.74 -9.51 -5.24
N GLU A 219 25.87 -10.45 -5.56
CA GLU A 219 24.58 -10.23 -6.21
C GLU A 219 23.65 -9.34 -5.39
N MET A 220 23.75 -9.37 -4.06
CA MET A 220 22.94 -8.52 -3.16
C MET A 220 23.51 -7.11 -3.00
N ARG A 221 24.68 -6.80 -3.58
CA ARG A 221 25.28 -5.46 -3.49
C ARG A 221 24.40 -4.39 -4.11
N ASN A 222 23.64 -4.73 -5.15
CA ASN A 222 22.70 -3.81 -5.77
C ASN A 222 21.62 -3.35 -4.79
N LEU A 223 21.28 -4.12 -3.76
CA LEU A 223 20.33 -3.69 -2.72
C LEU A 223 20.89 -2.57 -1.83
N LEU A 224 22.22 -2.42 -1.75
CA LEU A 224 22.87 -1.37 -0.97
C LEU A 224 22.83 0.00 -1.65
N SER A 225 22.36 0.08 -2.90
CA SER A 225 22.11 1.37 -3.56
C SER A 225 20.92 2.12 -2.95
N MET A 226 20.00 1.40 -2.32
CA MET A 226 18.84 1.97 -1.65
C MET A 226 19.23 2.62 -0.31
N ARG A 227 18.50 3.66 0.07
CA ARG A 227 18.57 4.26 1.41
C ARG A 227 17.52 3.62 2.32
N PRO A 228 17.90 3.03 3.45
CA PRO A 228 16.93 2.48 4.39
C PRO A 228 16.29 3.59 5.20
N PHE A 229 14.98 3.49 5.48
CA PHE A 229 14.35 4.32 6.50
C PHE A 229 13.33 3.55 7.34
N LEU A 230 13.14 4.01 8.58
CA LEU A 230 12.05 3.64 9.46
C LEU A 230 10.82 4.45 9.05
N SER A 231 9.65 3.80 9.00
CA SER A 231 8.39 4.47 8.71
C SER A 231 8.17 5.65 9.67
N VAL A 232 7.40 6.65 9.25
CA VAL A 232 7.21 7.88 10.04
C VAL A 232 6.63 7.58 11.43
N MET A 233 5.70 6.62 11.51
CA MET A 233 5.07 6.21 12.77
C MET A 233 6.02 5.34 13.59
N HIS A 234 6.60 4.29 13.00
CA HIS A 234 7.48 3.39 13.74
C HIS A 234 8.76 4.08 14.21
N ALA A 235 9.30 5.05 13.47
CA ALA A 235 10.49 5.79 13.88
C ALA A 235 10.34 6.44 15.26
N LYS A 236 9.13 6.92 15.63
CA LYS A 236 8.83 7.51 16.94
C LYS A 236 8.91 6.50 18.09
N ALA A 237 8.78 5.20 17.81
CA ALA A 237 8.95 4.13 18.78
C ALA A 237 10.41 3.74 19.03
N HIS A 238 11.36 4.26 18.23
CA HIS A 238 12.79 4.05 18.42
C HIS A 238 13.41 5.17 19.28
N THR A 239 14.67 4.99 19.67
CA THR A 239 15.42 6.06 20.37
C THR A 239 15.56 7.29 19.47
N TRP A 240 15.61 8.49 20.06
CA TRP A 240 15.75 9.74 19.31
C TRP A 240 16.93 9.74 18.33
N LYS A 241 18.09 9.17 18.73
CA LYS A 241 19.25 9.01 17.84
C LYS A 241 18.95 8.13 16.62
N CYS A 242 18.14 7.10 16.82
CA CYS A 242 17.69 6.21 15.74
C CYS A 242 16.69 6.94 14.83
N GLU A 243 15.73 7.66 15.41
CA GLU A 243 14.76 8.49 14.68
C GLU A 243 15.45 9.51 13.77
N ILE A 244 16.41 10.29 14.32
CA ILE A 244 17.18 11.27 13.52
C ILE A 244 17.91 10.58 12.36
N LYS A 245 18.54 9.44 12.62
CA LYS A 245 19.42 8.77 11.65
C LYS A 245 18.64 8.04 10.56
N TRP A 246 17.52 7.41 10.92
CA TRP A 246 16.82 6.46 10.06
C TRP A 246 15.38 6.87 9.74
N GLY A 247 14.78 7.87 10.39
CA GLY A 247 13.40 8.27 10.14
C GLY A 247 13.19 8.83 8.72
N GLY A 248 12.18 8.31 8.01
CA GLY A 248 11.89 8.71 6.63
C GLY A 248 11.63 10.21 6.46
N ALA A 249 10.94 10.83 7.44
CA ALA A 249 10.67 12.27 7.46
C ALA A 249 11.93 13.14 7.39
N PHE A 250 13.09 12.61 7.82
CA PHE A 250 14.35 13.34 7.85
C PHE A 250 15.28 13.03 6.67
N GLN A 251 14.85 12.19 5.74
CA GLN A 251 15.67 11.81 4.58
C GLN A 251 15.30 12.57 3.31
N ASP A 252 16.29 13.25 2.73
CA ASP A 252 16.11 13.98 1.48
C ASP A 252 15.67 13.08 0.33
N GLY A 253 14.63 13.52 -0.37
CA GLY A 253 13.99 12.82 -1.48
C GLY A 253 12.89 11.85 -1.07
N ALA A 254 12.62 11.64 0.24
CA ALA A 254 11.58 10.72 0.69
C ALA A 254 10.16 11.26 0.47
N GLY A 255 10.00 12.57 0.20
CA GLY A 255 8.69 13.20 0.10
C GLY A 255 7.85 12.97 1.36
N SER A 256 6.55 12.83 1.20
CA SER A 256 5.62 12.51 2.31
C SER A 256 5.41 11.00 2.48
N THR A 257 6.36 10.17 2.02
CA THR A 257 6.26 8.71 2.14
C THR A 257 6.20 8.31 3.61
N ILE A 258 5.14 7.59 3.98
CA ILE A 258 4.90 7.17 5.36
C ILE A 258 5.67 5.88 5.64
N GLY A 259 5.66 4.95 4.69
CA GLY A 259 6.31 3.65 4.83
C GLY A 259 5.45 2.61 5.55
N GLU A 260 4.12 2.78 5.51
CA GLU A 260 3.10 1.94 6.17
C GLU A 260 2.19 1.25 5.12
N GLU A 261 2.57 1.27 3.85
CA GLU A 261 1.72 0.83 2.74
C GLU A 261 1.55 -0.70 2.71
N VAL A 262 2.53 -1.44 3.24
CA VAL A 262 2.46 -2.92 3.34
C VAL A 262 1.54 -3.34 4.48
N GLU A 263 1.50 -2.56 5.55
CA GLU A 263 0.71 -2.76 6.75
C GLU A 263 -0.78 -2.61 6.42
N GLN A 264 -1.13 -1.69 5.50
CA GLN A 264 -2.49 -1.54 4.97
C GLN A 264 -2.96 -2.80 4.24
N VAL A 265 -2.17 -3.33 3.29
CA VAL A 265 -2.53 -4.57 2.58
C VAL A 265 -2.47 -5.79 3.51
N ASN A 266 -1.57 -5.79 4.48
CA ASN A 266 -1.50 -6.84 5.50
C ASN A 266 -2.75 -6.83 6.38
N SER A 267 -3.23 -5.67 6.82
CA SER A 267 -4.49 -5.52 7.54
C SER A 267 -5.65 -6.10 6.73
N PHE A 268 -5.74 -5.73 5.45
CA PHE A 268 -6.74 -6.25 4.53
C PHE A 268 -6.70 -7.78 4.38
N LEU A 269 -5.54 -8.33 3.99
CA LEU A 269 -5.37 -9.76 3.71
C LEU A 269 -5.49 -10.61 4.97
N SER A 270 -5.08 -10.10 6.14
CA SER A 270 -5.19 -10.81 7.41
C SER A 270 -6.61 -11.23 7.74
N ARG A 271 -7.61 -10.44 7.32
CA ARG A 271 -9.04 -10.78 7.50
C ARG A 271 -9.43 -12.07 6.77
N ALA A 272 -8.72 -12.44 5.70
CA ALA A 272 -8.95 -13.69 4.98
C ALA A 272 -8.42 -14.93 5.74
N ALA A 273 -7.61 -14.77 6.79
CA ALA A 273 -7.01 -15.88 7.54
C ALA A 273 -8.08 -16.86 8.07
N THR A 274 -9.20 -16.35 8.57
CA THR A 274 -10.29 -17.14 9.15
C THR A 274 -10.92 -18.10 8.14
N THR A 275 -10.98 -17.71 6.87
CA THR A 275 -11.60 -18.50 5.79
C THR A 275 -10.59 -19.33 5.00
N THR A 276 -9.32 -18.91 4.98
CA THR A 276 -8.25 -19.55 4.19
C THR A 276 -7.38 -20.53 4.99
N LYS A 277 -7.48 -20.55 6.33
CA LYS A 277 -6.67 -21.45 7.19
C LYS A 277 -6.93 -22.94 6.99
N TYR A 278 -8.14 -23.30 6.54
CA TYR A 278 -8.56 -24.69 6.27
C TYR A 278 -8.54 -25.07 4.78
N MET A 279 -8.23 -24.12 3.89
CA MET A 279 -8.18 -24.39 2.45
C MET A 279 -6.97 -25.27 2.10
N SER A 280 -7.07 -26.00 0.99
CA SER A 280 -5.91 -26.65 0.37
C SER A 280 -4.84 -25.63 0.04
N LYS A 281 -3.59 -26.09 -0.15
CA LYS A 281 -2.46 -25.22 -0.49
C LYS A 281 -2.75 -24.38 -1.75
N ALA A 282 -3.26 -25.01 -2.80
CA ALA A 282 -3.62 -24.35 -4.06
C ALA A 282 -4.81 -23.41 -3.92
N GLY A 283 -5.92 -23.88 -3.33
CA GLY A 283 -7.11 -23.05 -3.14
C GLY A 283 -6.84 -21.82 -2.27
N ARG A 284 -5.97 -21.95 -1.26
CA ARG A 284 -5.51 -20.82 -0.46
C ARG A 284 -4.71 -19.82 -1.30
N ALA A 285 -3.73 -20.30 -2.06
CA ALA A 285 -2.88 -19.43 -2.88
C ALA A 285 -3.74 -18.66 -3.88
N ASP A 286 -4.68 -19.34 -4.53
CA ASP A 286 -5.58 -18.72 -5.49
C ASP A 286 -6.49 -17.67 -4.84
N MET A 287 -7.09 -17.97 -3.67
CA MET A 287 -7.94 -17.02 -2.96
C MET A 287 -7.16 -15.77 -2.52
N LEU A 288 -5.94 -15.93 -2.01
CA LEU A 288 -5.10 -14.80 -1.62
C LEU A 288 -4.68 -13.96 -2.83
N THR A 289 -4.32 -14.61 -3.94
CA THR A 289 -4.01 -13.92 -5.21
C THR A 289 -5.22 -13.14 -5.72
N LEU A 290 -6.42 -13.73 -5.69
CA LEU A 290 -7.65 -13.08 -6.10
C LEU A 290 -7.96 -11.82 -5.27
N LEU A 291 -7.78 -11.91 -3.94
CA LEU A 291 -7.96 -10.78 -3.03
C LEU A 291 -6.92 -9.69 -3.28
N ALA A 292 -5.66 -10.04 -3.51
CA ALA A 292 -4.59 -9.09 -3.82
C ALA A 292 -4.82 -8.39 -5.17
N LEU A 293 -5.24 -9.12 -6.21
CA LEU A 293 -5.68 -8.55 -7.49
C LEU A 293 -6.85 -7.58 -7.30
N GLY A 294 -7.84 -7.96 -6.49
CA GLY A 294 -8.97 -7.10 -6.16
C GLY A 294 -8.56 -5.81 -5.43
N TRP A 295 -7.65 -5.93 -4.46
CA TRP A 295 -7.06 -4.79 -3.74
C TRP A 295 -6.37 -3.82 -4.70
N ASN A 296 -5.48 -4.32 -5.56
CA ASN A 296 -4.77 -3.50 -6.53
C ASN A 296 -5.70 -2.87 -7.56
N LYS A 297 -6.69 -3.61 -8.04
CA LYS A 297 -7.68 -3.09 -8.98
C LYS A 297 -8.47 -1.92 -8.39
N ARG A 298 -8.80 -1.96 -7.09
CA ARG A 298 -9.42 -0.82 -6.39
C ARG A 298 -8.45 0.37 -6.35
N LYS A 299 -7.18 0.15 -6.01
CA LYS A 299 -6.17 1.23 -5.97
C LYS A 299 -5.98 1.89 -7.33
N VAL A 300 -5.91 1.11 -8.41
CA VAL A 300 -5.76 1.64 -9.78
C VAL A 300 -7.00 2.44 -10.20
N ALA A 301 -8.20 1.92 -9.95
CA ALA A 301 -9.44 2.62 -10.30
C ALA A 301 -9.61 3.99 -9.60
N HIS A 302 -9.02 4.17 -8.42
CA HIS A 302 -9.07 5.43 -7.66
C HIS A 302 -7.79 6.26 -7.78
N LEU A 303 -6.81 5.82 -8.57
CA LEU A 303 -5.47 6.39 -8.57
C LEU A 303 -5.46 7.88 -8.96
N GLY A 304 -6.22 8.24 -10.01
CA GLY A 304 -6.35 9.64 -10.43
C GLY A 304 -6.88 10.53 -9.30
N ARG A 305 -7.90 10.05 -8.58
CA ARG A 305 -8.47 10.76 -7.42
C ARG A 305 -7.47 10.86 -6.27
N THR A 306 -6.84 9.76 -5.87
CA THR A 306 -5.88 9.73 -4.76
C THR A 306 -4.69 10.66 -5.01
N LEU A 307 -4.12 10.65 -6.23
CA LEU A 307 -3.03 11.56 -6.60
C LEU A 307 -3.48 13.03 -6.49
N SER A 308 -4.69 13.33 -6.98
CA SER A 308 -5.27 14.66 -6.95
C SER A 308 -5.52 15.17 -5.53
N GLN A 309 -6.10 14.32 -4.68
CA GLN A 309 -6.36 14.64 -3.27
C GLN A 309 -5.06 14.86 -2.50
N ARG A 310 -4.03 14.04 -2.72
CA ARG A 310 -2.70 14.24 -2.11
C ARG A 310 -2.10 15.59 -2.52
N TYR A 311 -2.26 15.98 -3.79
CA TYR A 311 -1.78 17.27 -4.29
C TYR A 311 -2.50 18.46 -3.64
N VAL A 312 -3.84 18.40 -3.54
CA VAL A 312 -4.64 19.45 -2.88
C VAL A 312 -4.33 19.55 -1.39
N LYS A 313 -4.23 18.41 -0.68
CA LYS A 313 -3.89 18.37 0.75
C LYS A 313 -2.54 19.04 1.03
N ARG A 314 -1.58 18.91 0.11
CA ARG A 314 -0.30 19.62 0.17
C ARG A 314 -0.48 21.13 0.09
N GLN A 315 -1.33 21.64 -0.81
CA GLN A 315 -1.61 23.09 -0.91
C GLN A 315 -2.19 23.64 0.39
N SER A 316 -3.20 22.98 0.96
CA SER A 316 -3.82 23.41 2.23
C SER A 316 -2.84 23.35 3.43
N GLY A 317 -1.97 22.34 3.47
CA GLY A 317 -0.90 22.24 4.46
C GLY A 317 0.20 23.31 4.30
N SER A 318 0.39 23.84 3.10
CA SER A 318 1.27 24.98 2.82
C SER A 318 0.65 26.31 3.26
N SER A 319 -0.66 26.52 3.02
CA SER A 319 -1.39 27.74 3.41
C SER A 319 -1.52 27.89 4.93
N THR A 320 -1.69 26.79 5.66
CA THR A 320 -1.75 26.82 7.14
C THR A 320 -0.40 27.15 7.78
N ASN A 321 0.70 26.96 7.04
CA ASN A 321 2.06 27.32 7.46
C ASN A 321 2.56 28.64 6.82
N GLN A 322 1.74 29.32 6.01
CA GLN A 322 2.03 30.63 5.40
C GLN A 322 1.07 31.72 5.93
N MET A 323 1.23 32.10 7.20
CA MET A 323 0.90 33.44 7.73
C MET A 323 1.96 33.69 8.82
N THR A 324 2.86 34.68 8.78
CA THR A 324 2.77 36.08 8.38
C THR A 324 4.09 36.57 7.76
N GLY A 325 4.06 37.01 6.49
CA GLY A 325 5.11 37.83 5.89
C GLY A 325 4.59 39.26 5.73
N GLY A 326 4.80 40.10 6.73
CA GLY A 326 4.49 41.53 6.68
C GLY A 326 5.75 42.35 6.88
N SER A 327 6.09 43.19 5.91
CA SER A 327 7.21 44.13 5.96
C SER A 327 7.01 45.19 7.05
N ILE A 328 8.02 45.43 7.89
CA ILE A 328 8.11 46.62 8.75
C ILE A 328 9.36 47.43 8.35
N PRO A 329 9.25 48.73 8.05
CA PRO A 329 10.41 49.58 7.84
C PRO A 329 11.04 49.95 9.19
N GLY A 330 12.33 49.66 9.34
CA GLY A 330 13.22 50.28 10.34
C GLY A 330 13.15 49.72 11.76
N SER A 331 13.92 48.67 12.04
CA SER A 331 14.82 48.60 13.20
C SER A 331 15.51 47.23 13.26
N SER A 332 16.81 47.27 13.52
CA SER A 332 17.71 46.13 13.62
C SER A 332 17.42 45.35 14.90
N GLY A 333 16.93 44.12 14.79
CA GLY A 333 16.72 43.22 15.93
C GLY A 333 15.66 42.17 15.65
N LEU A 334 16.09 40.97 15.27
CA LEU A 334 15.22 39.85 14.91
C LEU A 334 14.57 39.26 16.17
N HIS A 335 13.37 39.73 16.52
CA HIS A 335 12.50 39.09 17.53
C HIS A 335 11.32 38.46 16.79
N VAL A 336 11.28 37.11 16.76
CA VAL A 336 10.14 36.35 16.24
C VAL A 336 9.23 36.04 17.42
N GLU A 337 8.15 36.80 17.55
CA GLU A 337 7.08 36.52 18.52
C GLU A 337 6.11 35.51 17.87
N VAL A 338 6.22 34.24 18.28
CA VAL A 338 5.34 33.16 17.81
C VAL A 338 4.03 33.22 18.61
N SER A 339 2.97 33.73 17.98
CA SER A 339 1.63 33.72 18.57
C SER A 339 1.11 32.29 18.75
N LEU A 340 0.83 31.94 20.01
CA LEU A 340 0.32 30.67 20.48
C LEU A 340 -1.18 30.50 20.12
N GLY A 341 -1.47 29.81 19.01
CA GLY A 341 -2.81 29.34 18.66
C GLY A 341 -2.91 27.83 18.84
N LYS A 342 -3.56 27.40 19.93
CA LYS A 342 -3.95 26.01 20.27
C LYS A 342 -4.75 25.39 19.11
N THR A 343 -4.78 24.08 18.81
CA THR A 343 -4.77 22.88 19.65
C THR A 343 -4.31 21.70 18.78
N LEU A 344 -3.10 21.18 18.97
CA LEU A 344 -2.84 19.76 18.74
C LEU A 344 -3.10 19.09 20.08
N ASN A 345 -4.27 18.46 20.21
CA ASN A 345 -4.51 17.54 21.30
C ASN A 345 -3.35 16.52 21.30
N PRO A 346 -2.60 16.36 22.39
CA PRO A 346 -1.73 15.21 22.52
C PRO A 346 -2.65 14.00 22.52
N LYS A 347 -2.78 13.32 21.36
CA LYS A 347 -3.37 12.00 21.32
C LYS A 347 -2.57 11.16 22.29
N ILE A 348 -3.26 10.80 23.36
CA ILE A 348 -3.00 9.71 24.28
C ILE A 348 -2.22 8.65 23.51
N ALA A 349 -0.99 8.37 23.96
CA ALA A 349 -0.24 7.21 23.51
C ALA A 349 -1.18 6.00 23.56
N PRO A 350 -1.20 5.11 22.54
CA PRO A 350 -2.06 3.95 22.59
C PRO A 350 -1.72 3.15 23.86
N GLU A 351 -2.62 3.20 24.83
CA GLU A 351 -2.60 2.27 25.94
C GLU A 351 -2.81 0.88 25.32
N GLY A 352 -1.76 0.05 25.37
CA GLY A 352 -1.93 -1.39 25.35
C GLY A 352 -1.84 -2.11 24.01
N CYS A 353 -0.72 -1.95 23.28
CA CYS A 353 -0.16 -3.10 22.53
C CYS A 353 1.23 -3.44 23.06
N ALA A 354 1.25 -3.94 24.29
CA ALA A 354 2.29 -4.84 24.73
C ALA A 354 1.67 -5.76 25.76
N ILE A 355 1.84 -7.06 25.57
CA ILE A 355 1.67 -8.06 26.62
C ILE A 355 2.64 -7.67 27.75
N ASP A 356 2.14 -6.87 28.69
CA ASP A 356 2.91 -6.30 29.78
C ASP A 356 2.97 -7.30 30.93
N SER A 357 3.77 -8.34 30.73
CA SER A 357 4.11 -9.25 31.81
C SER A 357 4.74 -8.46 32.96
N ASN A 358 4.26 -8.66 34.19
CA ASN A 358 4.88 -8.10 35.41
C ASN A 358 6.40 -8.34 35.47
N LYS A 359 6.91 -9.43 34.85
CA LYS A 359 8.34 -9.72 34.71
C LYS A 359 9.08 -8.73 33.81
N ARG A 360 8.45 -8.21 32.75
CA ARG A 360 9.03 -7.18 31.87
C ARG A 360 9.07 -5.82 32.57
N ARG A 361 7.97 -5.39 33.21
CA ARG A 361 7.95 -4.17 34.04
C ARG A 361 9.03 -4.18 35.11
N HIS A 362 9.19 -5.30 35.82
CA HIS A 362 10.19 -5.42 36.88
C HIS A 362 11.62 -5.29 36.33
N ARG A 363 11.93 -5.93 35.20
CA ARG A 363 13.24 -5.79 34.53
C ARG A 363 13.50 -4.36 34.09
N ILE A 364 12.52 -3.70 33.48
CA ILE A 364 12.63 -2.30 33.06
C ILE A 364 12.85 -1.38 34.26
N ARG A 365 12.05 -1.52 35.33
CA ARG A 365 12.22 -0.75 36.57
C ARG A 365 13.60 -0.95 37.19
N LYS A 366 14.12 -2.19 37.18
CA LYS A 366 15.47 -2.49 37.68
C LYS A 366 16.54 -1.76 36.88
N VAL A 367 16.46 -1.80 35.55
CA VAL A 367 17.40 -1.09 34.66
C VAL A 367 17.32 0.43 34.89
N ILE A 368 16.11 0.99 34.97
CA ILE A 368 15.91 2.42 35.25
C ILE A 368 16.55 2.81 36.60
N LEU A 369 16.37 1.98 37.63
CA LEU A 369 16.88 2.26 38.97
C LEU A 369 18.41 2.16 39.03
N ASP A 370 19.00 1.20 38.31
CA ASP A 370 20.46 1.06 38.17
C ASP A 370 21.06 2.23 37.37
N GLU A 371 20.42 2.66 36.28
CA GLU A 371 20.83 3.83 35.51
C GLU A 371 20.67 5.14 36.30
N LYS A 372 19.58 5.29 37.06
CA LYS A 372 19.39 6.45 37.95
C LYS A 372 20.50 6.52 39.00
N LYS A 373 20.91 5.39 39.59
CA LYS A 373 22.05 5.34 40.52
C LYS A 373 23.36 5.73 39.86
N ARG A 374 23.61 5.26 38.63
CA ARG A 374 24.80 5.66 37.85
C ARG A 374 24.79 7.15 37.55
N LEU A 375 23.64 7.71 37.18
CA LEU A 375 23.48 9.13 36.90
C LEU A 375 23.74 9.97 38.15
N VAL A 376 23.17 9.61 39.30
CA VAL A 376 23.44 10.27 40.59
C VAL A 376 24.94 10.26 40.90
N ALA A 377 25.59 9.10 40.81
CA ALA A 377 27.02 9.00 41.07
C ALA A 377 27.87 9.84 40.10
N ALA A 378 27.53 9.85 38.81
CA ALA A 378 28.24 10.64 37.81
C ALA A 378 28.05 12.15 38.01
N VAL A 379 26.85 12.59 38.40
CA VAL A 379 26.56 13.99 38.76
C VAL A 379 27.34 14.40 39.99
N ASP A 380 27.37 13.57 41.04
CA ASP A 380 28.13 13.83 42.26
C ASP A 380 29.64 13.93 41.97
N ASP A 381 30.18 13.01 41.16
CA ASP A 381 31.59 13.02 40.81
C ASP A 381 31.96 14.22 39.94
N TYR A 382 31.09 14.62 39.00
CA TYR A 382 31.27 15.85 38.24
C TYR A 382 31.27 17.09 39.14
N ASN A 383 30.30 17.18 40.06
CA ASN A 383 30.16 18.32 40.96
C ASN A 383 31.29 18.44 41.99
N LYS A 384 31.94 17.33 42.35
CA LYS A 384 33.17 17.32 43.16
C LYS A 384 34.38 17.88 42.41
N LEU A 385 34.41 17.73 41.08
CA LEU A 385 35.54 18.14 40.23
C LEU A 385 35.36 19.54 39.62
N GLY A 386 34.13 20.06 39.57
CA GLY A 386 33.80 21.35 38.95
C GLY A 386 33.99 22.56 39.89
N GLU A 387 34.32 23.72 39.32
CA GLU A 387 34.24 24.99 40.05
C GLU A 387 32.80 25.25 40.55
N PRO A 388 32.60 25.92 41.70
CA PRO A 388 31.26 26.20 42.25
C PRO A 388 30.30 26.89 41.27
N SER A 389 30.84 27.63 40.31
CA SER A 389 30.11 28.33 39.24
C SER A 389 29.63 27.43 38.08
N ARG A 390 30.11 26.18 38.01
CA ARG A 390 29.83 25.20 36.94
C ARG A 390 29.21 23.89 37.44
N GLN A 391 28.81 23.83 38.71
CA GLN A 391 28.11 22.66 39.24
C GLN A 391 26.78 22.47 38.52
N ILE A 392 26.50 21.22 38.13
CA ILE A 392 25.28 20.81 37.46
C ILE A 392 24.22 20.41 38.50
N LEU A 393 22.95 20.58 38.15
CA LEU A 393 21.79 20.27 39.00
C LEU A 393 21.82 18.80 39.49
N SER A 394 21.16 18.53 40.61
CA SER A 394 21.03 17.16 41.14
C SER A 394 20.32 16.25 40.12
N SER A 395 20.59 14.93 40.18
CA SER A 395 19.97 13.96 39.27
C SER A 395 18.44 14.05 39.24
N ASP A 396 17.78 14.35 40.37
CA ASP A 396 16.32 14.46 40.43
C ASP A 396 15.84 15.76 39.77
N ALA A 397 16.51 16.88 40.03
CA ALA A 397 16.22 18.14 39.36
C ALA A 397 16.48 18.06 37.85
N LEU A 398 17.49 17.32 37.41
CA LEU A 398 17.79 17.06 36.00
C LEU A 398 16.71 16.26 35.27
N ILE A 399 16.01 15.38 35.99
CA ILE A 399 14.91 14.57 35.44
C ILE A 399 13.63 15.40 35.37
N GLU A 400 13.47 16.39 36.24
CA GLU A 400 12.32 17.31 36.27
C GLU A 400 12.48 18.50 35.30
N THR A 401 13.72 18.86 34.93
CA THR A 401 14.00 19.92 33.95
C THR A 401 14.20 19.36 32.55
N ASP A 402 13.49 19.90 31.56
CA ASP A 402 13.71 19.62 30.11
C ASP A 402 15.03 20.22 29.56
N LEU A 403 15.88 20.79 30.42
CA LEU A 403 17.09 21.54 30.07
C LEU A 403 18.35 20.81 30.56
N TRP A 404 19.23 20.44 29.64
CA TRP A 404 20.51 19.81 29.96
C TRP A 404 21.49 20.83 30.56
N PRO A 405 22.38 20.44 31.48
CA PRO A 405 23.24 21.38 32.21
C PRO A 405 24.24 22.18 31.37
N TRP A 406 24.58 21.71 30.18
CA TRP A 406 25.45 22.43 29.24
C TRP A 406 24.66 23.34 28.29
N GLN A 407 23.34 23.43 28.42
CA GLN A 407 22.52 24.42 27.72
C GLN A 407 22.45 25.75 28.48
N THR A 408 22.88 25.79 29.75
CA THR A 408 22.86 26.98 30.61
C THR A 408 24.00 27.98 30.35
N THR A 409 24.83 27.77 29.33
CA THR A 409 25.93 28.69 29.02
C THR A 409 25.45 29.89 28.19
N SER A 410 25.00 30.92 28.91
CA SER A 410 25.05 32.36 28.60
C SER A 410 24.59 32.94 27.26
N GLU A 411 23.81 32.25 26.42
CA GLU A 411 23.23 32.87 25.23
C GLU A 411 21.72 32.63 25.11
N LEU A 412 21.06 33.57 24.44
CA LEU A 412 19.67 33.57 23.95
C LEU A 412 19.30 32.35 23.05
N ALA A 413 20.02 31.24 23.16
CA ALA A 413 19.85 30.04 22.36
C ALA A 413 18.63 29.25 22.85
N ALA A 414 17.67 29.04 21.95
CA ALA A 414 16.49 28.21 22.21
C ALA A 414 16.86 26.81 22.75
N ASP A 415 15.97 26.25 23.58
CA ASP A 415 16.13 24.91 24.14
C ASP A 415 16.09 23.81 23.05
N LEU A 416 16.49 22.58 23.40
CA LEU A 416 16.57 21.48 22.45
C LEU A 416 15.19 21.03 21.95
N LYS A 417 14.15 21.22 22.77
CA LYS A 417 12.76 20.93 22.40
C LYS A 417 12.28 21.86 21.30
N THR A 418 12.48 23.16 21.48
CA THR A 418 12.18 24.20 20.48
C THR A 418 13.00 23.97 19.22
N LYS A 419 14.30 23.68 19.34
CA LYS A 419 15.14 23.34 18.19
C LYS A 419 14.63 22.11 17.45
N ARG A 420 14.18 21.08 18.17
CA ARG A 420 13.56 19.87 17.59
C ARG A 420 12.26 20.22 16.86
N GLU A 421 11.35 20.95 17.48
CA GLU A 421 10.07 21.33 16.88
C GLU A 421 10.27 22.16 15.60
N VAL A 422 11.19 23.13 15.64
CA VAL A 422 11.57 23.92 14.46
C VAL A 422 12.18 23.01 13.38
N PHE A 423 13.08 22.11 13.75
CA PHE A 423 13.67 21.16 12.81
C PHE A 423 12.61 20.27 12.16
N GLU A 424 11.70 19.69 12.94
CA GLU A 424 10.62 18.85 12.42
C GLU A 424 9.72 19.63 11.44
N LYS A 425 9.39 20.89 11.75
CA LYS A 425 8.63 21.77 10.83
C LYS A 425 9.41 22.09 9.54
N VAL A 426 10.70 22.40 9.65
CA VAL A 426 11.56 22.67 8.48
C VAL A 426 11.65 21.44 7.59
N MET A 427 11.84 20.25 8.18
CA MET A 427 11.87 19.00 7.43
C MET A 427 10.51 18.70 6.78
N ALA A 428 9.40 18.90 7.50
CA ALA A 428 8.06 18.73 6.94
C ALA A 428 7.83 19.63 5.71
N VAL A 429 8.21 20.91 5.77
CA VAL A 429 8.10 21.82 4.61
C VAL A 429 8.97 21.36 3.44
N ARG A 430 10.19 20.86 3.69
CA ARG A 430 11.05 20.30 2.64
C ARG A 430 10.45 19.05 2.01
N ARG A 431 9.92 18.13 2.83
CA ARG A 431 9.23 16.91 2.37
C ARG A 431 7.98 17.23 1.55
N LEU A 432 7.20 18.25 1.93
CA LEU A 432 6.05 18.71 1.15
C LEU A 432 6.43 19.29 -0.22
N LYS A 433 7.57 20.00 -0.32
CA LYS A 433 8.10 20.48 -1.61
C LYS A 433 8.58 19.35 -2.51
N GLU A 434 9.21 18.33 -1.93
CA GLU A 434 9.59 17.13 -2.68
C GLU A 434 8.39 16.34 -3.17
N GLU A 435 7.37 16.21 -2.31
CA GLU A 435 6.11 15.54 -2.59
C GLU A 435 5.39 16.15 -3.81
N GLU A 436 5.39 17.47 -3.95
CA GLU A 436 4.83 18.15 -5.12
C GLU A 436 5.42 17.64 -6.43
N MET A 437 6.75 17.60 -6.55
CA MET A 437 7.42 17.09 -7.74
C MET A 437 7.18 15.59 -7.96
N ILE A 438 7.06 14.81 -6.88
CA ILE A 438 6.74 13.39 -6.97
C ILE A 438 5.34 13.20 -7.55
N LEU A 439 4.36 13.94 -7.04
CA LEU A 439 2.96 13.86 -7.49
C LEU A 439 2.80 14.30 -8.94
N CYS A 440 3.42 15.39 -9.39
CA CYS A 440 3.35 15.81 -10.80
C CYS A 440 3.87 14.71 -11.73
N ARG A 441 5.02 14.10 -11.40
CA ARG A 441 5.56 12.98 -12.17
C ARG A 441 4.67 11.74 -12.15
N GLU A 442 4.11 11.38 -11.01
CA GLU A 442 3.19 10.25 -10.88
C GLU A 442 1.89 10.48 -11.68
N MET A 443 1.35 11.69 -11.66
CA MET A 443 0.18 12.08 -12.45
C MET A 443 0.46 12.03 -13.96
N HIS A 444 1.58 12.61 -14.40
CA HIS A 444 2.00 12.57 -15.80
C HIS A 444 2.19 11.13 -16.29
N ARG A 445 2.86 10.27 -15.50
CA ARG A 445 3.05 8.86 -15.85
C ARG A 445 1.76 8.08 -15.88
N HIS A 446 0.90 8.29 -14.89
CA HIS A 446 -0.42 7.67 -14.88
C HIS A 446 -1.20 8.02 -16.15
N TRP A 447 -1.18 9.29 -16.54
CA TRP A 447 -1.83 9.75 -17.77
C TRP A 447 -1.22 9.12 -19.02
N THR A 448 0.11 9.12 -19.13
CA THR A 448 0.84 8.48 -20.23
C THR A 448 0.57 6.98 -20.32
N ALA A 449 0.45 6.29 -19.18
CA ALA A 449 0.10 4.88 -19.13
C ALA A 449 -1.34 4.63 -19.63
N LEU A 450 -2.30 5.49 -19.29
CA LEU A 450 -3.66 5.41 -19.82
C LEU A 450 -3.70 5.62 -21.34
N LYS A 451 -2.93 6.58 -21.88
CA LYS A 451 -2.81 6.79 -23.34
C LYS A 451 -2.18 5.59 -24.03
N ALA A 452 -1.06 5.09 -23.52
CA ALA A 452 -0.40 3.90 -24.06
C ALA A 452 -1.34 2.69 -24.04
N ARG A 453 -2.14 2.55 -22.98
CA ARG A 453 -3.14 1.51 -22.84
C ARG A 453 -4.26 1.61 -23.88
N ALA A 454 -4.72 2.82 -24.18
CA ALA A 454 -5.74 3.05 -25.21
C ALA A 454 -5.23 2.64 -26.60
N LEU A 455 -4.01 3.03 -26.95
CA LEU A 455 -3.34 2.64 -28.19
C LEU A 455 -3.17 1.12 -28.27
N GLU A 456 -2.69 0.49 -27.19
CA GLU A 456 -2.50 -0.95 -27.13
C GLU A 456 -3.81 -1.71 -27.36
N LEU A 457 -4.90 -1.30 -26.71
CA LEU A 457 -6.23 -1.87 -26.95
C LEU A 457 -6.64 -1.76 -28.43
N GLY A 458 -6.35 -0.62 -29.08
CA GLY A 458 -6.62 -0.43 -30.51
C GLY A 458 -5.89 -1.42 -31.43
N MET A 459 -4.73 -1.92 -31.01
CA MET A 459 -3.88 -2.82 -31.79
C MET A 459 -4.16 -4.32 -31.56
N ILE A 460 -4.95 -4.69 -30.55
CA ILE A 460 -5.22 -6.10 -30.21
C ILE A 460 -5.87 -6.86 -31.35
N SER A 461 -6.73 -6.21 -32.15
CA SER A 461 -7.38 -6.84 -33.31
C SER A 461 -6.39 -7.31 -34.40
N SER A 462 -5.16 -6.80 -34.39
CA SER A 462 -4.10 -7.14 -35.34
C SER A 462 -3.08 -8.14 -34.77
N ASP A 463 -3.29 -8.65 -33.55
CA ASP A 463 -2.35 -9.55 -32.89
C ASP A 463 -2.31 -10.94 -33.58
N SER A 464 -1.13 -11.32 -34.07
CA SER A 464 -0.90 -12.58 -34.78
C SER A 464 -1.06 -13.81 -33.88
N SER A 465 -1.06 -13.65 -32.56
CA SER A 465 -1.35 -14.72 -31.60
C SER A 465 -2.82 -15.17 -31.58
N LEU A 466 -3.71 -14.41 -32.21
CA LEU A 466 -5.15 -14.70 -32.29
C LEU A 466 -5.55 -15.45 -33.57
N VAL A 467 -4.56 -15.91 -34.35
CA VAL A 467 -4.77 -16.67 -35.59
C VAL A 467 -5.34 -18.06 -35.27
N GLY A 468 -6.44 -18.44 -35.93
CA GLY A 468 -7.10 -19.75 -35.78
C GLY A 468 -8.38 -19.74 -34.93
N MET A 469 -8.82 -18.59 -34.42
CA MET A 469 -10.10 -18.46 -33.71
C MET A 469 -11.30 -18.70 -34.63
N SER A 470 -12.36 -19.33 -34.10
CA SER A 470 -13.64 -19.43 -34.79
C SER A 470 -14.27 -18.04 -34.97
N GLU A 471 -15.17 -17.89 -35.94
CA GLU A 471 -15.86 -16.62 -36.19
C GLU A 471 -16.61 -16.10 -34.96
N ASP A 472 -17.21 -16.98 -34.18
CA ASP A 472 -17.91 -16.57 -32.96
C ASP A 472 -16.96 -16.19 -31.83
N ALA A 473 -15.79 -16.83 -31.75
CA ALA A 473 -14.75 -16.42 -30.82
C ALA A 473 -14.20 -15.03 -31.18
N LYS A 474 -14.04 -14.73 -32.47
CA LYS A 474 -13.66 -13.38 -32.95
C LYS A 474 -14.70 -12.32 -32.57
N LYS A 475 -15.99 -12.62 -32.79
CA LYS A 475 -17.09 -11.73 -32.37
C LYS A 475 -17.09 -11.49 -30.85
N GLY A 476 -16.92 -12.55 -30.06
CA GLY A 476 -16.84 -12.45 -28.60
C GLY A 476 -15.67 -11.59 -28.13
N LEU A 477 -14.49 -11.79 -28.72
CA LEU A 477 -13.30 -10.97 -28.44
C LEU A 477 -13.54 -9.50 -28.80
N HIS A 478 -14.15 -9.23 -29.96
CA HIS A 478 -14.50 -7.87 -30.37
C HIS A 478 -15.46 -7.20 -29.37
N CYS A 479 -16.49 -7.91 -28.90
CA CYS A 479 -17.39 -7.40 -27.86
C CYS A 479 -16.65 -7.08 -26.55
N LEU A 480 -15.72 -7.95 -26.13
CA LEU A 480 -14.90 -7.71 -24.93
C LEU A 480 -13.98 -6.49 -25.12
N LEU A 481 -13.37 -6.35 -26.30
CA LEU A 481 -12.51 -5.22 -26.63
C LEU A 481 -13.27 -3.90 -26.54
N LEU A 482 -14.45 -3.80 -27.17
CA LEU A 482 -15.32 -2.62 -27.10
C LEU A 482 -15.69 -2.27 -25.65
N LYS A 483 -16.01 -3.28 -24.83
CA LYS A 483 -16.32 -3.09 -23.41
C LYS A 483 -15.12 -2.56 -22.62
N LYS A 484 -13.90 -3.01 -22.94
CA LYS A 484 -12.66 -2.53 -22.32
C LYS A 484 -12.34 -1.09 -22.76
N GLN A 485 -12.47 -0.79 -24.05
CA GLN A 485 -12.27 0.57 -24.59
C GLN A 485 -13.25 1.57 -23.98
N THR A 486 -14.53 1.21 -23.88
CA THR A 486 -15.55 2.08 -23.27
C THR A 486 -15.24 2.39 -21.80
N LYS A 487 -14.81 1.38 -21.04
CA LYS A 487 -14.42 1.56 -19.63
C LYS A 487 -13.17 2.44 -19.49
N LEU A 488 -12.15 2.18 -20.30
CA LEU A 488 -10.93 2.99 -20.30
C LEU A 488 -11.24 4.44 -20.67
N LYS A 489 -12.08 4.68 -21.67
CA LYS A 489 -12.51 6.02 -22.06
C LYS A 489 -13.19 6.76 -20.89
N ALA A 490 -14.13 6.10 -20.22
CA ALA A 490 -14.81 6.69 -19.06
C ALA A 490 -13.82 7.00 -17.92
N GLU A 491 -12.83 6.14 -17.69
CA GLU A 491 -11.76 6.37 -16.72
C GLU A 491 -10.88 7.56 -17.11
N MET A 492 -10.45 7.63 -18.38
CA MET A 492 -9.65 8.73 -18.90
C MET A 492 -10.36 10.09 -18.79
N VAL A 493 -11.67 10.15 -19.06
CA VAL A 493 -12.46 11.38 -18.88
C VAL A 493 -12.46 11.83 -17.42
N LYS A 494 -12.67 10.90 -16.47
CA LYS A 494 -12.62 11.20 -15.03
C LYS A 494 -11.24 11.68 -14.58
N VAL A 495 -10.18 10.98 -14.98
CA VAL A 495 -8.80 11.33 -14.61
C VAL A 495 -8.39 12.68 -15.19
N LYS A 496 -8.81 12.96 -16.43
CA LYS A 496 -8.59 14.26 -17.07
C LYS A 496 -9.24 15.40 -16.29
N ASP A 497 -10.51 15.25 -15.91
CA ASP A 497 -11.22 16.24 -15.10
C ASP A 497 -10.49 16.50 -13.77
N TYR A 498 -10.07 15.45 -13.06
CA TYR A 498 -9.30 15.60 -11.82
C TYR A 498 -8.02 16.41 -12.02
N TYR A 499 -7.22 16.09 -13.04
CA TYR A 499 -5.93 16.75 -13.26
C TYR A 499 -6.08 18.18 -13.79
N GLN A 500 -7.07 18.45 -14.65
CA GLN A 500 -7.34 19.81 -15.15
C GLN A 500 -7.73 20.77 -14.02
N ARG A 501 -8.49 20.29 -13.02
CA ARG A 501 -8.86 21.10 -11.85
C ARG A 501 -7.67 21.45 -10.99
N ILE A 502 -6.74 20.51 -10.83
CA ILE A 502 -5.49 20.77 -10.10
C ILE A 502 -4.71 21.91 -10.77
N LEU A 503 -4.50 21.82 -12.09
CA LEU A 503 -3.77 22.82 -12.87
C LEU A 503 -4.50 24.18 -12.85
N SER A 504 -5.82 24.17 -12.86
CA SER A 504 -6.66 25.38 -12.79
C SER A 504 -6.85 25.93 -11.37
N HIS A 505 -6.21 25.34 -10.36
CA HIS A 505 -6.41 25.65 -8.94
C HIS A 505 -7.89 25.62 -8.49
N GLN A 506 -8.70 24.78 -9.12
CA GLN A 506 -10.09 24.59 -8.78
C GLN A 506 -10.24 23.49 -7.72
N PRO A 507 -11.20 23.62 -6.78
CA PRO A 507 -11.51 22.55 -5.86
C PRO A 507 -12.00 21.30 -6.61
N LEU A 508 -11.61 20.12 -6.12
CA LEU A 508 -12.18 18.87 -6.59
C LEU A 508 -13.69 18.87 -6.24
N LEU A 509 -14.54 18.41 -7.17
CA LEU A 509 -15.96 18.26 -6.88
C LEU A 509 -16.12 17.22 -5.78
N GLU A 510 -16.89 17.56 -4.74
CA GLU A 510 -17.44 16.61 -3.77
C GLU A 510 -18.53 15.78 -4.45
N THR A 511 -18.13 14.90 -5.37
CA THR A 511 -19.02 13.89 -5.92
C THR A 511 -18.33 12.55 -5.80
N ASP A 512 -18.99 11.65 -5.08
CA ASP A 512 -18.55 10.33 -4.61
C ASP A 512 -17.79 10.41 -3.27
N GLU A 513 -18.45 10.76 -2.17
CA GLU A 513 -18.03 10.29 -0.83
C GLU A 513 -18.14 8.75 -0.80
N GLU A 514 -17.23 8.04 -1.44
CA GLU A 514 -16.72 6.83 -0.81
C GLU A 514 -15.66 7.35 0.15
N GLU A 515 -16.00 7.32 1.44
CA GLU A 515 -15.04 7.53 2.51
C GLU A 515 -13.72 6.84 2.10
N GLU A 516 -12.59 7.53 2.26
CA GLU A 516 -11.37 6.77 2.46
C GLU A 516 -11.71 5.79 3.59
N GLU A 517 -11.94 4.51 3.27
CA GLU A 517 -11.83 3.41 4.22
C GLU A 517 -10.34 3.39 4.64
N ASN A 518 -9.91 4.43 5.36
CA ASN A 518 -8.91 4.30 6.38
C ASN A 518 -9.46 3.19 7.26
N SER A 519 -8.68 2.12 7.34
CA SER A 519 -8.98 0.90 8.07
C SER A 519 -9.03 1.10 9.59
N ASP A 520 -9.61 2.21 10.05
CA ASP A 520 -9.77 2.56 11.46
C ASP A 520 -10.87 1.72 12.15
N ASP A 521 -11.45 0.74 11.46
CA ASP A 521 -12.20 -0.36 12.09
C ASP A 521 -11.23 -1.39 12.71
N ALA A 522 -10.50 -0.91 13.71
CA ALA A 522 -9.72 -1.69 14.66
C ALA A 522 -10.33 -1.55 16.06
N ALA A 523 -11.58 -1.97 16.25
CA ALA A 523 -12.12 -2.33 17.56
C ALA A 523 -13.43 -3.09 17.38
N GLU A 524 -13.36 -4.43 17.30
CA GLU A 524 -14.24 -5.36 18.03
C GLU A 524 -14.07 -6.79 17.50
N SER A 525 -13.35 -7.60 18.26
CA SER A 525 -13.71 -8.99 18.56
C SER A 525 -12.68 -9.53 19.55
N ASP A 526 -12.83 -9.08 20.79
CA ASP A 526 -12.30 -9.79 21.94
C ASP A 526 -13.14 -11.08 22.07
N PHE A 527 -12.69 -12.17 21.47
CA PHE A 527 -13.21 -13.49 21.79
C PHE A 527 -12.14 -14.21 22.62
N SER A 528 -12.23 -13.98 23.93
CA SER A 528 -11.54 -14.80 24.92
C SER A 528 -12.03 -16.24 24.81
N THR A 529 -11.25 -17.12 24.20
CA THR A 529 -11.31 -18.54 24.55
C THR A 529 -10.30 -18.76 25.66
N SER A 530 -10.78 -18.66 26.90
CA SER A 530 -10.20 -19.36 28.03
C SER A 530 -10.36 -20.86 27.76
N ASP A 531 -9.27 -21.53 27.41
CA ASP A 531 -9.14 -22.97 27.64
C ASP A 531 -7.92 -23.14 28.56
N GLU A 532 -8.15 -22.97 29.86
CA GLU A 532 -7.47 -23.81 30.84
C GLU A 532 -8.10 -25.19 30.74
N ASP A 533 -7.34 -26.19 30.29
CA ASP A 533 -7.10 -27.45 31.02
C ASP A 533 -6.44 -28.51 30.12
N CYS A 534 -5.36 -29.10 30.67
CA CYS A 534 -4.49 -30.20 30.21
C CYS A 534 -3.42 -29.93 29.15
#